data_AF-A0A534C9W0-F1
#
_entry.id   AF-A0A534C9W0-F1
#
_cell.length_a   1.000
_cell.length_b   1.000
_cell.length_c   1.000
_cell.angle_alpha   90.00
_cell.angle_beta   90.00
_cell.angle_gamma   90.00
#
_symmetry.space_group_name_H-M   'P 1'
#
loop_
_entity.id
_entity.type
_entity.pdbx_description
1 polymer ?
#
loop_
_entity_poly.entity_id
_entity_poly.type
_entity_poly.pdbx_seq_one_letter_code
_entity_poly.pdbx_strand_id
1 'polypeptide(L)'
;MRRGPGILDGLYCALRVLSLCDFAAVVLVAVGLFFVWNDQGADFLRILAEPASTATRITFFISVVAWSLATWYATRLLVIRQLPGFPLPSEGTKLHRVWVPRVLGALAPLSIAVGFARLAFAAGEFAAALWWAAGVYAVLTGVLLTFYWKRREWFPGVFGGVTADAYLPALPHVSVVIVSAALAASFVLLVLFVLLPVGAPRLLGAPSISVSAGAAILLFGSIVLTYAPLAAGRPTLTLPVLVIAVLVSGMNDNHVIRTAIAPAGLETLTRETPRKHFEACAAYWTALVLGTAADRVGASAWRRHLYALSGVSGGSLGAAVHVVELATEGSPTNLAQRAEAMLAEDH
;
A
#
# COMPACT_ATOMS: atom_id res chain seq x y z
N MET A 1 -14.07 -43.83 -23.26
CA MET A 1 -14.34 -43.21 -21.94
C MET A 1 -13.35 -42.07 -21.72
N ARG A 2 -13.77 -40.81 -21.87
CA ARG A 2 -12.93 -39.67 -21.45
C ARG A 2 -12.94 -39.67 -19.92
N ARG A 3 -11.80 -39.94 -19.27
CA ARG A 3 -11.66 -39.74 -17.82
C ARG A 3 -12.09 -38.29 -17.54
N GLY A 4 -13.05 -38.10 -16.64
CA GLY A 4 -13.38 -36.77 -16.15
C GLY A 4 -12.11 -36.08 -15.63
N PRO A 5 -12.04 -34.75 -15.66
CA PRO A 5 -10.85 -34.03 -15.20
C PRO A 5 -10.53 -34.47 -13.77
N GLY A 6 -9.32 -34.98 -13.57
CA GLY A 6 -8.90 -35.41 -12.24
C GLY A 6 -8.81 -34.22 -11.30
N ILE A 7 -8.89 -34.46 -10.00
CA ILE A 7 -8.69 -33.42 -8.97
C ILE A 7 -7.34 -32.69 -9.20
N LEU A 8 -6.31 -33.42 -9.64
CA LEU A 8 -4.99 -32.90 -9.97
C LEU A 8 -5.02 -31.93 -11.18
N ASP A 9 -5.84 -32.20 -12.19
CA ASP A 9 -5.97 -31.34 -13.37
C ASP A 9 -6.65 -30.01 -13.01
N GLY A 10 -7.66 -30.07 -12.14
CA GLY A 10 -8.32 -28.89 -11.59
C GLY A 10 -7.37 -28.03 -10.77
N LEU A 11 -6.59 -28.64 -9.88
CA LEU A 11 -5.58 -27.93 -9.09
C LEU A 11 -4.51 -27.27 -9.97
N TYR A 12 -4.00 -28.00 -10.97
CA TYR A 12 -3.04 -27.47 -11.93
C TYR A 12 -3.61 -26.26 -12.69
N CYS A 13 -4.86 -26.35 -13.18
CA CYS A 13 -5.52 -25.24 -13.86
C CYS A 13 -5.72 -24.02 -12.95
N ALA A 14 -6.09 -24.24 -11.69
CA ALA A 14 -6.23 -23.17 -10.70
C ALA A 14 -4.89 -22.46 -10.44
N LEU A 15 -3.82 -23.24 -10.20
CA LEU A 15 -2.48 -22.72 -9.94
C LEU A 15 -1.93 -21.95 -11.15
N ARG A 16 -2.17 -22.43 -12.37
CA ARG A 16 -1.77 -21.72 -13.60
C ARG A 16 -2.48 -20.37 -13.75
N VAL A 17 -3.78 -20.32 -13.49
CA VAL A 17 -4.55 -19.06 -13.54
C VAL A 17 -4.11 -18.10 -12.44
N LEU A 18 -3.85 -18.62 -11.23
CA LEU A 18 -3.35 -17.80 -10.13
C LEU A 18 -1.93 -17.28 -10.39
N SER A 19 -1.05 -18.10 -10.96
CA SER A 19 0.31 -17.71 -11.36
C SER A 19 0.30 -16.62 -12.42
N LEU A 20 -0.69 -16.59 -13.30
CA LEU A 20 -0.85 -15.49 -14.25
C LEU A 20 -1.26 -14.17 -13.55
N CYS A 21 -1.89 -14.27 -12.39
CA CYS A 21 -2.33 -13.14 -11.56
C CYS A 21 -1.36 -12.86 -10.39
N ASP A 22 -0.13 -13.41 -10.44
CA ASP A 22 0.79 -13.48 -9.32
C ASP A 22 1.10 -12.10 -8.70
N PHE A 23 1.44 -11.11 -9.53
CA PHE A 23 1.78 -9.78 -9.07
C PHE A 23 0.61 -9.13 -8.32
N ALA A 24 -0.59 -9.21 -8.88
CA ALA A 24 -1.79 -8.66 -8.25
C ALA A 24 -2.10 -9.39 -6.94
N ALA A 25 -1.95 -10.72 -6.90
CA ALA A 25 -2.15 -11.50 -5.68
C ALA A 25 -1.12 -11.14 -4.60
N VAL A 26 0.16 -10.97 -4.96
CA VAL A 26 1.22 -10.57 -4.03
C VAL A 26 0.96 -9.18 -3.44
N VAL A 27 0.64 -8.19 -4.27
CA VAL A 27 0.34 -6.83 -3.79
C VAL A 27 -0.94 -6.83 -2.93
N LEU A 28 -1.98 -7.56 -3.35
CA LEU A 28 -3.21 -7.74 -2.57
C LEU A 28 -2.91 -8.29 -1.17
N VAL A 29 -2.13 -9.37 -1.12
CA VAL A 29 -1.73 -10.00 0.14
C VAL A 29 -0.88 -9.02 0.94
N ALA A 30 0.14 -8.38 0.37
CA ALA A 30 1.00 -7.44 1.09
C ALA A 30 0.21 -6.29 1.75
N VAL A 31 -0.70 -5.65 1.02
CA VAL A 31 -1.55 -4.58 1.56
C VAL A 31 -2.55 -5.14 2.59
N GLY A 32 -3.13 -6.31 2.35
CA GLY A 32 -4.02 -6.97 3.31
C GLY A 32 -3.30 -7.33 4.61
N LEU A 33 -2.08 -7.90 4.52
CA LEU A 33 -1.23 -8.21 5.66
C LEU A 33 -0.84 -6.95 6.43
N PHE A 34 -0.56 -5.85 5.73
CA PHE A 34 -0.30 -4.56 6.38
C PHE A 34 -1.46 -4.15 7.29
N PHE A 35 -2.70 -4.16 6.80
CA PHE A 35 -3.84 -3.77 7.66
C PHE A 35 -4.23 -4.80 8.72
N VAL A 36 -3.90 -6.08 8.53
CA VAL A 36 -4.28 -7.15 9.47
C VAL A 36 -3.22 -7.39 10.54
N TRP A 37 -1.93 -7.32 10.21
CA TRP A 37 -0.82 -7.78 11.05
C TRP A 37 0.25 -6.73 11.34
N ASN A 38 0.28 -5.58 10.65
CA ASN A 38 1.25 -4.53 10.93
C ASN A 38 0.70 -3.49 11.92
N ASP A 39 1.52 -3.04 12.85
CA ASP A 39 1.12 -2.07 13.89
C ASP A 39 0.69 -0.71 13.29
N GLN A 40 1.36 -0.22 12.24
CA GLN A 40 0.95 1.01 11.55
C GLN A 40 -0.39 0.83 10.82
N GLY A 41 -0.60 -0.33 10.22
CA GLY A 41 -1.88 -0.67 9.59
C GLY A 41 -3.01 -0.74 10.63
N ALA A 42 -2.74 -1.30 11.81
CA ALA A 42 -3.67 -1.29 12.93
C ALA A 42 -4.01 0.13 13.42
N ASP A 43 -3.02 1.01 13.52
CA ASP A 43 -3.22 2.41 13.92
C ASP A 43 -4.09 3.17 12.89
N PHE A 44 -3.91 2.91 11.59
CA PHE A 44 -4.79 3.46 10.56
C PHE A 44 -6.25 3.04 10.74
N LEU A 45 -6.50 1.77 11.06
CA LEU A 45 -7.85 1.28 11.32
C LEU A 45 -8.42 1.87 12.62
N ARG A 46 -7.62 2.02 13.68
CA ARG A 46 -8.07 2.69 14.92
C ARG A 46 -8.48 4.13 14.68
N ILE A 47 -7.66 4.90 13.96
CA ILE A 47 -7.96 6.30 13.61
C ILE A 47 -9.32 6.40 12.90
N LEU A 48 -9.67 5.43 12.05
CA LEU A 48 -10.95 5.41 11.34
C LEU A 48 -12.14 5.07 12.24
N ALA A 49 -11.94 4.27 13.28
CA ALA A 49 -12.97 3.88 14.25
C ALA A 49 -13.19 4.92 15.35
N GLU A 50 -12.14 5.63 15.75
CA GLU A 50 -12.19 6.82 16.59
C GLU A 50 -13.00 7.95 15.92
N PRO A 51 -13.26 9.09 16.60
CA PRO A 51 -13.90 10.29 16.01
C PRO A 51 -13.08 10.94 14.86
N ALA A 52 -12.73 10.17 13.84
CA ALA A 52 -12.17 10.62 12.58
C ALA A 52 -13.16 11.55 11.87
N SER A 53 -12.61 12.43 11.05
CA SER A 53 -13.44 13.22 10.15
C SER A 53 -14.25 12.27 9.23
N THR A 54 -15.53 12.59 9.02
CA THR A 54 -16.38 11.84 8.09
C THR A 54 -15.76 11.77 6.68
N ALA A 55 -15.04 12.82 6.26
CA ALA A 55 -14.32 12.86 5.00
C ALA A 55 -13.23 11.77 4.92
N THR A 56 -12.46 11.54 5.99
CA THR A 56 -11.43 10.48 6.03
C THR A 56 -12.04 9.09 5.91
N ARG A 57 -13.19 8.84 6.57
CA ARG A 57 -13.89 7.55 6.45
C ARG A 57 -14.42 7.31 5.03
N ILE A 58 -15.00 8.34 4.41
CA ILE A 58 -15.52 8.27 3.04
C ILE A 58 -14.38 8.03 2.05
N THR A 59 -13.29 8.79 2.15
CA THR A 59 -12.13 8.66 1.25
C THR A 59 -11.46 7.30 1.40
N PHE A 60 -11.36 6.76 2.62
CA PHE A 60 -10.83 5.42 2.86
C PHE A 60 -11.75 4.35 2.26
N PHE A 61 -13.06 4.46 2.46
CA PHE A 61 -14.04 3.56 1.87
C PHE A 61 -13.95 3.55 0.32
N ILE A 62 -13.89 4.73 -0.30
CA ILE A 62 -13.70 4.88 -1.75
C ILE A 62 -12.39 4.24 -2.20
N SER A 63 -11.31 4.41 -1.43
CA SER A 63 -10.00 3.81 -1.74
C SER A 63 -10.05 2.28 -1.70
N VAL A 64 -10.74 1.69 -0.72
CA VAL A 64 -10.93 0.23 -0.64
C VAL A 64 -11.78 -0.30 -1.80
N VAL A 65 -12.84 0.43 -2.18
CA VAL A 65 -13.64 0.11 -3.37
C VAL A 65 -12.77 0.17 -4.63
N ALA A 66 -11.99 1.24 -4.80
CA ALA A 66 -11.09 1.40 -5.94
C ALA A 66 -10.03 0.28 -5.99
N TRP A 67 -9.44 -0.09 -4.85
CA TRP A 67 -8.48 -1.19 -4.76
C TRP A 67 -9.10 -2.55 -5.12
N SER A 68 -10.33 -2.82 -4.64
CA SER A 68 -11.06 -4.04 -4.99
C SER A 68 -11.37 -4.11 -6.48
N LEU A 69 -11.87 -3.03 -7.06
CA LEU A 69 -12.19 -2.93 -8.48
C LEU A 69 -10.93 -3.05 -9.33
N ALA A 70 -9.85 -2.37 -8.94
CA ALA A 70 -8.54 -2.45 -9.59
C ALA A 70 -8.01 -3.89 -9.62
N THR A 71 -8.04 -4.57 -8.46
CA THR A 71 -7.61 -5.97 -8.32
C THR A 71 -8.42 -6.90 -9.22
N TRP A 72 -9.75 -6.81 -9.13
CA TRP A 72 -10.65 -7.60 -9.95
C TRP A 72 -10.45 -7.33 -11.45
N TYR A 73 -10.33 -6.07 -11.85
CA TYR A 73 -10.26 -5.69 -13.25
C TYR A 73 -8.91 -6.08 -13.87
N ALA A 74 -7.80 -5.81 -13.19
CA ALA A 74 -6.46 -6.17 -13.66
C ALA A 74 -6.32 -7.69 -13.86
N THR A 75 -6.71 -8.47 -12.85
CA THR A 75 -6.66 -9.94 -12.93
C THR A 75 -7.61 -10.49 -13.99
N ARG A 76 -8.80 -9.90 -14.16
CA ARG A 76 -9.72 -10.24 -15.24
C ARG A 76 -9.10 -10.02 -16.63
N LEU A 77 -8.36 -8.93 -16.83
CA LEU A 77 -7.75 -8.64 -18.14
C LEU A 77 -6.65 -9.64 -18.51
N LEU A 78 -5.89 -10.09 -17.51
CA LEU A 78 -4.85 -11.10 -17.73
C LEU A 78 -5.48 -12.43 -18.17
N VAL A 79 -6.54 -12.88 -17.49
CA VAL A 79 -7.15 -14.20 -17.79
C VAL A 79 -8.03 -14.22 -19.04
N ILE A 80 -8.54 -13.06 -19.48
CA ILE A 80 -9.38 -12.96 -20.68
C ILE A 80 -8.56 -12.88 -21.98
N ARG A 81 -7.29 -12.48 -21.90
CA ARG A 81 -6.41 -12.27 -23.05
C ARG A 81 -5.61 -13.54 -23.37
N GLN A 82 -5.52 -13.90 -24.65
CA GLN A 82 -4.62 -14.95 -25.15
C GLN A 82 -3.16 -14.47 -25.15
N LEU A 83 -2.45 -14.65 -24.05
CA LEU A 83 -1.07 -14.18 -23.91
C LEU A 83 -0.09 -15.20 -24.48
N PRO A 84 0.69 -14.88 -25.54
CA PRO A 84 1.63 -15.83 -26.15
C PRO A 84 2.71 -16.32 -25.18
N GLY A 85 3.16 -15.47 -24.26
CA GLY A 85 4.18 -15.83 -23.26
C GLY A 85 3.66 -16.74 -22.14
N PHE A 86 2.34 -16.94 -22.03
CA PHE A 86 1.73 -17.82 -21.03
C PHE A 86 0.41 -18.42 -21.53
N PRO A 87 0.47 -19.42 -22.42
CA PRO A 87 -0.74 -20.00 -23.00
C PRO A 87 -1.52 -20.81 -21.95
N LEU A 88 -2.77 -20.40 -21.70
CA LEU A 88 -3.71 -21.12 -20.86
C LEU A 88 -4.56 -22.12 -21.68
N PRO A 89 -4.81 -23.35 -21.17
CA PRO A 89 -5.71 -24.30 -21.80
C PRO A 89 -7.15 -23.79 -21.68
N SER A 90 -7.88 -23.68 -22.79
CA SER A 90 -9.20 -23.03 -22.83
C SER A 90 -10.28 -23.77 -22.01
N GLU A 91 -10.37 -25.09 -22.13
CA GLU A 91 -11.46 -25.87 -21.51
C GLU A 91 -11.28 -26.07 -20.00
N GLY A 92 -10.10 -26.52 -19.55
CA GLY A 92 -9.84 -26.84 -18.14
C GLY A 92 -9.75 -25.63 -17.22
N THR A 93 -9.42 -24.44 -17.74
CA THR A 93 -9.25 -23.24 -16.91
C THR A 93 -10.49 -22.36 -16.82
N LYS A 94 -11.56 -22.66 -17.56
CA LYS A 94 -12.75 -21.80 -17.68
C LYS A 94 -13.32 -21.38 -16.32
N LEU A 95 -13.55 -22.34 -15.41
CA LEU A 95 -14.06 -22.05 -14.07
C LEU A 95 -13.13 -21.09 -13.30
N HIS A 96 -11.83 -21.34 -13.34
CA HIS A 96 -10.83 -20.56 -12.61
C HIS A 96 -10.66 -19.16 -13.19
N ARG A 97 -10.68 -19.00 -14.52
CA ARG A 97 -10.63 -17.68 -15.18
C ARG A 97 -11.83 -16.80 -14.81
N VAL A 98 -12.97 -17.41 -14.49
CA VAL A 98 -14.17 -16.70 -14.03
C VAL A 98 -14.09 -16.34 -12.55
N TRP A 99 -13.71 -17.28 -11.68
CA TRP A 99 -13.79 -17.09 -10.23
C TRP A 99 -12.56 -16.48 -9.58
N VAL A 100 -11.34 -16.76 -10.07
CA VAL A 100 -10.09 -16.24 -9.47
C VAL A 100 -10.11 -14.71 -9.41
N PRO A 101 -10.41 -13.95 -10.49
CA PRO A 101 -10.49 -12.50 -10.41
C PRO A 101 -11.54 -11.98 -9.43
N ARG A 102 -12.70 -12.67 -9.34
CA ARG A 102 -13.81 -12.28 -8.45
C ARG A 102 -13.41 -12.44 -6.99
N VAL A 103 -12.80 -13.58 -6.66
CA VAL A 103 -12.32 -13.86 -5.31
C VAL A 103 -11.21 -12.89 -4.94
N LEU A 104 -10.19 -12.71 -5.80
CA LEU A 104 -9.09 -11.77 -5.54
C LEU A 104 -9.60 -10.34 -5.31
N GLY A 105 -10.56 -9.86 -6.12
CA GLY A 105 -11.20 -8.57 -5.90
C GLY A 105 -11.91 -8.48 -4.56
N ALA A 106 -12.71 -9.49 -4.19
CA ALA A 106 -13.46 -9.53 -2.94
C ALA A 106 -12.56 -9.65 -1.69
N LEU A 107 -11.36 -10.23 -1.81
CA LEU A 107 -10.41 -10.33 -0.71
C LEU A 107 -9.90 -8.97 -0.22
N ALA A 108 -9.90 -7.93 -1.07
CA ALA A 108 -9.47 -6.58 -0.68
C ALA A 108 -10.32 -6.01 0.49
N PRO A 109 -11.64 -5.79 0.34
CA PRO A 109 -12.48 -5.33 1.46
C PRO A 109 -12.57 -6.35 2.59
N LEU A 110 -12.46 -7.66 2.29
CA LEU A 110 -12.46 -8.69 3.33
C LEU A 110 -11.25 -8.55 4.27
N SER A 111 -10.06 -8.27 3.71
CA SER A 111 -8.85 -8.07 4.53
C SER A 111 -9.01 -6.89 5.50
N ILE A 112 -9.65 -5.80 5.06
CA ILE A 112 -9.96 -4.65 5.91
C ILE A 112 -10.98 -5.02 6.99
N ALA A 113 -12.03 -5.77 6.64
CA ALA A 113 -13.02 -6.28 7.60
C ALA A 113 -12.36 -7.15 8.68
N VAL A 114 -11.45 -8.04 8.29
CA VAL A 114 -10.67 -8.90 9.19
C VAL A 114 -9.77 -8.04 10.09
N GLY A 115 -9.12 -7.01 9.56
CA GLY A 115 -8.31 -6.07 10.35
C GLY A 115 -9.12 -5.38 11.44
N PHE A 116 -10.30 -4.84 11.12
CA PHE A 116 -11.20 -4.25 12.10
C PHE A 116 -11.70 -5.26 13.13
N ALA A 117 -12.12 -6.44 12.69
CA ALA A 117 -12.60 -7.51 13.59
C ALA A 117 -11.52 -7.95 14.58
N ARG A 118 -10.27 -8.10 14.09
CA ARG A 118 -9.12 -8.43 14.93
C ARG A 118 -8.89 -7.37 16.01
N LEU A 119 -8.94 -6.09 15.65
CA LEU A 119 -8.79 -5.00 16.62
C LEU A 119 -9.95 -4.99 17.62
N ALA A 120 -11.17 -5.29 17.17
CA ALA A 120 -12.34 -5.33 18.04
C ALA A 120 -12.23 -6.40 19.13
N PHE A 121 -11.64 -7.56 18.83
CA PHE A 121 -11.37 -8.60 19.83
C PHE A 121 -10.42 -8.16 20.95
N ALA A 122 -9.56 -7.16 20.69
CA ALA A 122 -8.59 -6.64 21.65
C ALA A 122 -9.02 -5.34 22.33
N ALA A 123 -10.11 -4.71 21.85
CA ALA A 123 -10.47 -3.35 22.23
C ALA A 123 -11.69 -3.35 23.16
N GLY A 124 -11.50 -3.39 24.48
CA GLY A 124 -12.60 -3.45 25.47
C GLY A 124 -13.80 -2.53 25.20
N GLU A 125 -13.73 -1.26 25.58
CA GLU A 125 -14.86 -0.32 25.41
C GLU A 125 -15.04 0.18 23.96
N PHE A 126 -13.99 0.14 23.15
CA PHE A 126 -14.02 0.56 21.74
C PHE A 126 -14.46 -0.55 20.75
N ALA A 127 -14.74 -1.77 21.24
CA ALA A 127 -15.08 -2.92 20.41
C ALA A 127 -16.28 -2.66 19.50
N ALA A 128 -17.31 -1.96 19.99
CA ALA A 128 -18.55 -1.77 19.25
C ALA A 128 -18.33 -0.98 17.94
N ALA A 129 -17.55 0.10 17.96
CA ALA A 129 -17.24 0.89 16.77
C ALA A 129 -16.41 0.09 15.75
N LEU A 130 -15.46 -0.70 16.23
CA LEU A 130 -14.62 -1.57 15.40
C LEU A 130 -15.43 -2.71 14.77
N TRP A 131 -16.36 -3.32 15.51
CA TRP A 131 -17.28 -4.33 14.97
C TRP A 131 -18.23 -3.75 13.92
N TRP A 132 -18.73 -2.53 14.14
CA TRP A 132 -19.53 -1.83 13.12
C TRP A 132 -18.72 -1.60 11.84
N ALA A 133 -17.49 -1.10 11.95
CA ALA A 133 -16.61 -0.93 10.81
C ALA A 133 -16.33 -2.27 10.10
N ALA A 134 -16.01 -3.34 10.85
CA ALA A 134 -15.82 -4.68 10.31
C ALA A 134 -17.07 -5.16 9.53
N GLY A 135 -18.26 -4.95 10.09
CA GLY A 135 -19.54 -5.28 9.47
C GLY A 135 -19.75 -4.54 8.14
N VAL A 136 -19.44 -3.23 8.09
CA VAL A 136 -19.54 -2.44 6.86
C VAL A 136 -18.65 -3.00 5.75
N TYR A 137 -17.39 -3.34 6.06
CA TYR A 137 -16.47 -3.90 5.05
C TYR A 137 -16.79 -5.36 4.68
N ALA A 138 -17.37 -6.14 5.59
CA ALA A 138 -17.90 -7.48 5.30
C ALA A 138 -19.11 -7.41 4.35
N VAL A 139 -20.04 -6.46 4.58
CA VAL A 139 -21.16 -6.19 3.67
C VAL A 139 -20.63 -5.72 2.32
N LEU A 140 -19.66 -4.79 2.30
CA LEU A 140 -19.03 -4.33 1.07
C LEU A 140 -18.42 -5.49 0.27
N THR A 141 -17.79 -6.46 0.94
CA THR A 141 -17.26 -7.68 0.31
C THR A 141 -18.36 -8.44 -0.43
N GLY A 142 -19.51 -8.67 0.23
CA GLY A 142 -20.66 -9.35 -0.37
C GLY A 142 -21.26 -8.56 -1.55
N VAL A 143 -21.39 -7.23 -1.40
CA VAL A 143 -21.90 -6.33 -2.45
C VAL A 143 -21.00 -6.37 -3.68
N LEU A 144 -19.68 -6.23 -3.51
CA LEU A 144 -18.73 -6.23 -4.61
C LEU A 144 -18.63 -7.61 -5.27
N LEU A 145 -18.64 -8.70 -4.50
CA LEU A 145 -18.67 -10.05 -5.05
C LEU A 145 -19.94 -10.30 -5.88
N THR A 146 -21.09 -9.83 -5.38
CA THR A 146 -22.37 -9.90 -6.10
C THR A 146 -22.31 -9.08 -7.38
N PHE A 147 -21.78 -7.85 -7.33
CA PHE A 147 -21.54 -7.05 -8.52
C PHE A 147 -20.63 -7.78 -9.51
N TYR A 148 -19.49 -8.35 -9.09
CA TYR A 148 -18.61 -9.10 -9.99
C TYR A 148 -19.28 -10.33 -10.60
N TRP A 149 -20.24 -10.93 -9.90
CA TRP A 149 -21.03 -12.04 -10.42
C TRP A 149 -22.09 -11.57 -11.43
N LYS A 150 -22.93 -10.60 -11.03
CA LYS A 150 -24.16 -10.18 -11.70
C LYS A 150 -24.04 -8.99 -12.65
N ARG A 151 -22.87 -8.33 -12.73
CA ARG A 151 -22.64 -7.14 -13.58
C ARG A 151 -23.13 -7.25 -15.03
N ARG A 152 -23.14 -8.45 -15.62
CA ARG A 152 -23.57 -8.69 -17.01
C ARG A 152 -25.08 -8.64 -17.16
N GLU A 153 -25.79 -9.13 -16.15
CA GLU A 153 -27.24 -9.10 -16.08
C GLU A 153 -27.70 -7.66 -15.79
N TRP A 154 -26.99 -6.94 -14.92
CA TRP A 154 -27.33 -5.56 -14.55
C TRP A 154 -26.93 -4.51 -15.59
N PHE A 155 -25.82 -4.73 -16.31
CA PHE A 155 -25.29 -3.77 -17.29
C PHE A 155 -24.97 -4.45 -18.64
N PRO A 156 -25.98 -4.98 -19.35
CA PRO A 156 -25.78 -5.69 -20.60
C PRO A 156 -25.19 -4.80 -21.71
N GLY A 157 -25.53 -3.50 -21.75
CA GLY A 157 -24.97 -2.56 -22.73
C GLY A 157 -23.47 -2.31 -22.58
N VAL A 158 -22.91 -2.48 -21.38
CA VAL A 158 -21.49 -2.25 -21.07
C VAL A 158 -20.68 -3.54 -21.14
N PHE A 159 -21.26 -4.66 -20.69
CA PHE A 159 -20.53 -5.94 -20.56
C PHE A 159 -21.05 -7.07 -21.45
N GLY A 160 -22.12 -6.86 -22.22
CA GLY A 160 -22.81 -7.91 -23.00
C GLY A 160 -22.01 -8.44 -24.19
N GLY A 161 -21.12 -7.65 -24.77
CA GLY A 161 -20.33 -8.04 -25.96
C GLY A 161 -19.16 -9.00 -25.71
N VAL A 162 -18.84 -9.33 -24.45
CA VAL A 162 -17.67 -10.17 -24.11
C VAL A 162 -18.13 -11.29 -23.18
N THR A 163 -18.16 -12.54 -23.65
CA THR A 163 -18.55 -13.70 -22.83
C THR A 163 -17.62 -13.89 -21.62
N ALA A 164 -18.10 -14.56 -20.55
CA ALA A 164 -17.33 -14.75 -19.31
C ALA A 164 -16.10 -15.64 -19.54
N ASP A 165 -16.19 -16.43 -20.61
CA ASP A 165 -15.21 -17.42 -21.04
C ASP A 165 -14.39 -16.92 -22.24
N ALA A 166 -14.62 -15.67 -22.66
CA ALA A 166 -13.95 -15.09 -23.81
C ALA A 166 -12.43 -15.21 -23.60
N TYR A 167 -11.75 -15.88 -24.52
CA TYR A 167 -10.30 -15.96 -24.55
C TYR A 167 -9.86 -15.24 -25.82
N LEU A 168 -9.58 -13.95 -25.70
CA LEU A 168 -9.55 -13.02 -26.83
C LEU A 168 -8.13 -12.80 -27.37
N PRO A 169 -7.95 -12.74 -28.70
CA PRO A 169 -6.67 -12.43 -29.33
C PRO A 169 -6.27 -10.95 -29.19
N ALA A 170 -7.20 -10.07 -28.81
CA ALA A 170 -6.93 -8.66 -28.53
C ALA A 170 -7.85 -8.16 -27.41
N LEU A 171 -7.44 -7.10 -26.70
CA LEU A 171 -8.30 -6.47 -25.70
C LEU A 171 -9.39 -5.64 -26.39
N PRO A 172 -10.65 -5.69 -25.89
CA PRO A 172 -11.69 -4.76 -26.33
C PRO A 172 -11.29 -3.31 -26.04
N HIS A 173 -11.65 -2.37 -26.93
CA HIS A 173 -11.36 -0.94 -26.77
C HIS A 173 -11.86 -0.39 -25.42
N VAL A 174 -13.07 -0.77 -25.01
CA VAL A 174 -13.64 -0.38 -23.70
C VAL A 174 -12.72 -0.78 -22.54
N SER A 175 -12.08 -1.95 -22.63
CA SER A 175 -11.15 -2.40 -21.59
C SER A 175 -9.89 -1.54 -21.53
N VAL A 176 -9.37 -1.14 -22.69
CA VAL A 176 -8.21 -0.24 -22.77
C VAL A 176 -8.56 1.11 -22.16
N VAL A 177 -9.70 1.69 -22.53
CA VAL A 177 -10.17 2.97 -21.97
C VAL A 177 -10.28 2.92 -20.45
N ILE A 178 -10.89 1.87 -19.89
CA ILE A 178 -11.04 1.73 -18.43
C ILE A 178 -9.69 1.64 -17.73
N VAL A 179 -8.74 0.85 -18.24
CA VAL A 179 -7.40 0.75 -17.64
C VAL A 179 -6.64 2.06 -17.78
N SER A 180 -6.67 2.68 -18.96
CA SER A 180 -6.00 3.95 -19.20
C SER A 180 -6.55 5.04 -18.29
N ALA A 181 -7.86 5.11 -18.10
CA ALA A 181 -8.48 6.05 -17.16
C ALA A 181 -8.07 5.77 -15.71
N ALA A 182 -8.03 4.49 -15.29
CA ALA A 182 -7.60 4.12 -13.93
C ALA A 182 -6.12 4.47 -13.68
N LEU A 183 -5.23 4.19 -14.64
CA LEU A 183 -3.82 4.57 -14.56
C LEU A 183 -3.66 6.09 -14.56
N ALA A 184 -4.37 6.80 -15.43
CA ALA A 184 -4.36 8.26 -15.47
C ALA A 184 -4.81 8.85 -14.13
N ALA A 185 -5.86 8.31 -13.51
CA ALA A 185 -6.30 8.72 -12.18
C ALA A 185 -5.21 8.51 -11.11
N SER A 186 -4.47 7.38 -11.16
CA SER A 186 -3.32 7.16 -10.28
C SER A 186 -2.19 8.18 -10.49
N PHE A 187 -1.90 8.55 -11.74
CA PHE A 187 -0.91 9.60 -12.05
C PHE A 187 -1.39 10.99 -11.61
N VAL A 188 -2.67 11.29 -11.76
CA VAL A 188 -3.25 12.54 -11.26
C VAL A 188 -3.11 12.63 -9.73
N LEU A 189 -3.39 11.54 -9.00
CA LEU A 189 -3.16 11.49 -7.55
C LEU A 189 -1.69 11.68 -7.20
N LEU A 190 -0.77 11.06 -7.95
CA LEU A 190 0.67 11.27 -7.76
C LEU A 190 1.07 12.74 -7.95
N VAL A 191 0.66 13.35 -9.07
CA VAL A 191 0.92 14.77 -9.36
C VAL A 191 0.32 15.66 -8.28
N LEU A 192 -0.89 15.35 -7.82
CA LEU A 192 -1.55 16.08 -6.74
C LEU A 192 -0.73 16.03 -5.44
N PHE A 193 -0.15 14.88 -5.08
CA PHE A 193 0.74 14.78 -3.91
C PHE A 193 2.06 15.53 -4.08
N VAL A 194 2.59 15.61 -5.30
CA VAL A 194 3.81 16.39 -5.58
C VAL A 194 3.53 17.89 -5.49
N LEU A 195 2.41 18.36 -6.05
CA LEU A 195 2.07 19.78 -6.08
C LEU A 195 1.48 20.28 -4.76
N LEU A 196 0.73 19.45 -4.04
CA LEU A 196 0.06 19.78 -2.78
C LEU A 196 0.46 18.81 -1.66
N PRO A 197 1.73 18.80 -1.23
CA PRO A 197 2.27 17.81 -0.29
C PRO A 197 1.61 17.84 1.10
N VAL A 198 0.94 18.94 1.45
CA VAL A 198 0.23 19.08 2.73
C VAL A 198 -1.29 19.02 2.53
N GLY A 199 -1.82 19.73 1.54
CA GLY A 199 -3.26 19.85 1.33
C GLY A 199 -3.92 18.54 0.92
N ALA A 200 -3.34 17.84 -0.05
CA ALA A 200 -3.92 16.61 -0.57
C ALA A 200 -3.86 15.46 0.45
N PRO A 201 -2.74 15.22 1.16
CA PRO A 201 -2.71 14.21 2.21
C PRO A 201 -3.64 14.50 3.39
N ARG A 202 -3.83 15.77 3.77
CA ARG A 202 -4.80 16.16 4.80
C ARG A 202 -6.25 15.84 4.41
N LEU A 203 -6.59 16.03 3.14
CA LEU A 203 -7.93 15.74 2.62
C LEU A 203 -8.22 14.23 2.59
N LEU A 204 -7.27 13.45 2.06
CA LEU A 204 -7.45 12.01 1.85
C LEU A 204 -7.21 11.19 3.13
N GLY A 205 -6.29 11.64 3.99
CA GLY A 205 -5.84 10.91 5.15
C GLY A 205 -4.87 9.77 4.81
N ALA A 206 -3.93 9.50 5.72
CA ALA A 206 -2.91 8.48 5.56
C ALA A 206 -3.44 7.06 5.22
N PRO A 207 -4.56 6.57 5.81
CA PRO A 207 -5.10 5.26 5.47
C PRO A 207 -5.50 5.16 3.98
N SER A 208 -6.19 6.18 3.47
CA SER A 208 -6.69 6.23 2.08
C SER A 208 -5.55 6.27 1.07
N ILE A 209 -4.51 7.06 1.38
CA ILE A 209 -3.30 7.17 0.55
C ILE A 209 -2.62 5.80 0.45
N SER A 210 -2.50 5.08 1.57
CA SER A 210 -1.82 3.79 1.62
C SER A 210 -2.54 2.73 0.78
N VAL A 211 -3.87 2.64 0.89
CA VAL A 211 -4.68 1.73 0.05
C VAL A 211 -4.62 2.14 -1.42
N SER A 212 -4.71 3.45 -1.71
CA SER A 212 -4.64 3.96 -3.09
C SER A 212 -3.29 3.71 -3.74
N ALA A 213 -2.20 3.83 -2.98
CA ALA A 213 -0.85 3.48 -3.43
C ALA A 213 -0.76 1.98 -3.76
N GLY A 214 -1.30 1.12 -2.90
CA GLY A 214 -1.41 -0.32 -3.16
C GLY A 214 -2.19 -0.62 -4.45
N ALA A 215 -3.33 0.05 -4.66
CA ALA A 215 -4.12 -0.09 -5.89
C ALA A 215 -3.37 0.38 -7.15
N ALA A 216 -2.66 1.50 -7.06
CA ALA A 216 -1.86 2.04 -8.15
C ALA A 216 -0.69 1.12 -8.51
N ILE A 217 0.07 0.65 -7.51
CA ILE A 217 1.16 -0.31 -7.69
C ILE A 217 0.62 -1.59 -8.33
N LEU A 218 -0.50 -2.11 -7.83
CA LEU A 218 -1.15 -3.31 -8.36
C LEU A 218 -1.50 -3.14 -9.83
N LEU A 219 -2.19 -2.05 -10.20
CA LEU A 219 -2.58 -1.77 -11.58
C LEU A 219 -1.36 -1.64 -12.49
N PHE A 220 -0.43 -0.77 -12.09
CA PHE A 220 0.76 -0.48 -12.87
C PHE A 220 1.59 -1.74 -13.09
N GLY A 221 1.93 -2.47 -12.03
CA GLY A 221 2.75 -3.67 -12.16
C GLY A 221 2.04 -4.82 -12.87
N SER A 222 0.72 -4.98 -12.70
CA SER A 222 -0.03 -5.99 -13.48
C SER A 222 0.04 -5.70 -14.99
N ILE A 223 0.06 -4.43 -15.38
CA ILE A 223 0.17 -4.04 -16.79
C ILE A 223 1.62 -4.12 -17.28
N VAL A 224 2.56 -3.52 -16.55
CA VAL A 224 3.95 -3.34 -17.01
C VAL A 224 4.80 -4.59 -16.79
N LEU A 225 4.63 -5.29 -15.67
CA LEU A 225 5.46 -6.43 -15.30
C LEU A 225 4.88 -7.76 -15.79
N THR A 226 3.55 -7.85 -15.90
CA THR A 226 2.87 -9.09 -16.28
C THR A 226 2.26 -9.01 -17.68
N TYR A 227 1.31 -8.10 -17.94
CA TYR A 227 0.59 -8.06 -19.21
C TYR A 227 1.49 -7.75 -20.41
N ALA A 228 2.29 -6.67 -20.36
CA ALA A 228 3.08 -6.22 -21.51
C ALA A 228 4.15 -7.24 -21.94
N PRO A 229 4.95 -7.85 -21.03
CA PRO A 229 5.91 -8.87 -21.41
C PRO A 229 5.22 -10.11 -22.00
N LEU A 230 4.16 -10.61 -21.35
CA LEU A 230 3.45 -11.80 -21.80
C LEU A 230 2.74 -11.59 -23.14
N ALA A 231 2.22 -10.38 -23.39
CA ALA A 231 1.62 -10.00 -24.67
C ALA A 231 2.65 -9.96 -25.81
N ALA A 232 3.92 -9.63 -25.49
CA ALA A 232 5.04 -9.66 -26.41
C ALA A 232 5.69 -11.06 -26.54
N GLY A 233 5.14 -12.10 -25.90
CA GLY A 233 5.70 -13.46 -25.92
C GLY A 233 6.92 -13.66 -25.01
N ARG A 234 7.21 -12.72 -24.10
CA ARG A 234 8.31 -12.78 -23.14
C ARG A 234 7.82 -13.27 -21.77
N PRO A 235 8.68 -13.85 -20.91
CA PRO A 235 8.29 -14.21 -19.55
C PRO A 235 7.91 -12.98 -18.73
N THR A 236 7.12 -13.19 -17.67
CA THR A 236 6.76 -12.13 -16.72
C THR A 236 8.00 -11.59 -15.99
N LEU A 237 7.99 -10.30 -15.68
CA LEU A 237 9.01 -9.64 -14.85
C LEU A 237 8.61 -9.58 -13.37
N THR A 238 7.46 -10.18 -12.98
CA THR A 238 6.98 -10.22 -11.60
C THR A 238 8.07 -10.72 -10.64
N LEU A 239 8.58 -11.94 -10.86
CA LEU A 239 9.53 -12.57 -9.93
C LEU A 239 10.85 -11.79 -9.79
N PRO A 240 11.55 -11.38 -10.87
CA PRO A 240 12.75 -10.57 -10.74
C PRO A 240 12.53 -9.28 -9.94
N VAL A 241 11.43 -8.57 -10.20
CA VAL A 241 11.13 -7.32 -9.48
C VAL A 241 10.79 -7.59 -8.02
N LEU A 242 10.04 -8.65 -7.70
CA LEU A 242 9.77 -9.03 -6.31
C LEU A 242 11.04 -9.45 -5.56
N VAL A 243 11.97 -10.17 -6.21
CA VAL A 243 13.27 -10.51 -5.63
C VAL A 243 14.06 -9.23 -5.33
N ILE A 244 14.14 -8.30 -6.28
CA ILE A 244 14.78 -6.99 -6.06
C ILE A 244 14.10 -6.26 -4.91
N ALA A 245 12.76 -6.23 -4.88
CA ALA A 245 12.01 -5.59 -3.81
C ALA A 245 12.35 -6.19 -2.44
N VAL A 246 12.46 -7.52 -2.31
CA VAL A 246 12.85 -8.19 -1.06
C VAL A 246 14.30 -7.85 -0.68
N LEU A 247 15.24 -7.92 -1.64
CA LEU A 247 16.65 -7.62 -1.39
C LEU A 247 16.86 -6.17 -0.95
N VAL A 248 16.11 -5.24 -1.53
CA VAL A 248 16.19 -3.81 -1.21
C VAL A 248 15.29 -3.44 -0.03
N SER A 249 14.26 -4.23 0.30
CA SER A 249 13.34 -3.93 1.41
C SER A 249 14.07 -3.83 2.74
N GLY A 250 15.11 -4.65 2.95
CA GLY A 250 15.94 -4.57 4.16
C GLY A 250 16.82 -3.31 4.25
N MET A 251 16.94 -2.54 3.16
CA MET A 251 17.60 -1.23 3.11
C MET A 251 16.63 -0.08 3.38
N ASN A 252 15.33 -0.36 3.48
CA ASN A 252 14.23 0.60 3.68
C ASN A 252 13.50 0.34 5.01
N ASP A 253 14.22 -0.11 6.04
CA ASP A 253 13.67 -0.24 7.39
C ASP A 253 13.61 1.15 8.04
N ASN A 254 12.38 1.57 8.37
CA ASN A 254 12.04 2.92 8.83
C ASN A 254 11.33 2.87 10.20
N HIS A 255 11.36 1.72 10.89
CA HIS A 255 10.46 1.38 11.99
C HIS A 255 11.04 1.56 13.40
N VAL A 256 12.24 2.11 13.58
CA VAL A 256 12.72 2.44 14.93
C VAL A 256 12.16 3.80 15.36
N ILE A 257 10.90 3.80 15.80
CA ILE A 257 10.32 4.92 16.54
C ILE A 257 10.81 4.81 17.99
N ARG A 258 11.58 5.79 18.45
CA ARG A 258 11.92 5.95 19.88
C ARG A 258 10.61 6.17 20.65
N THR A 259 10.29 5.30 21.58
CA THR A 259 9.31 5.60 22.63
C THR A 259 9.85 6.79 23.42
N ALA A 260 9.08 7.87 23.48
CA ALA A 260 9.45 9.07 24.23
C ALA A 260 9.79 8.66 25.67
N ILE A 261 10.95 9.15 26.13
CA ILE A 261 11.51 8.94 27.46
C ILE A 261 10.40 9.21 28.50
N ALA A 262 10.09 8.19 29.30
CA ALA A 262 9.26 8.34 30.48
C ALA A 262 9.90 9.38 31.41
N PRO A 263 9.12 10.25 32.08
CA PRO A 263 9.65 11.18 33.08
C PRO A 263 10.53 10.43 34.09
N ALA A 264 11.69 11.00 34.41
CA ALA A 264 12.73 10.37 35.21
C ALA A 264 12.15 9.71 36.48
N GLY A 265 12.37 8.39 36.62
CA GLY A 265 11.97 7.64 37.82
C GLY A 265 11.79 6.12 37.68
N LEU A 266 11.85 5.53 36.48
CA LEU A 266 11.76 4.07 36.31
C LEU A 266 12.92 3.55 35.47
N GLU A 267 13.87 2.90 36.15
CA GLU A 267 14.87 2.02 35.56
C GLU A 267 14.20 0.86 34.79
N THR A 268 14.97 0.24 33.87
CA THR A 268 14.72 -0.96 33.03
C THR A 268 14.36 -0.65 31.56
N LEU A 269 15.03 -1.14 30.51
CA LEU A 269 16.03 -2.21 30.33
C LEU A 269 16.90 -1.91 29.10
N THR A 270 18.19 -2.22 29.22
CA THR A 270 19.18 -2.35 28.14
C THR A 270 18.83 -3.47 27.16
N ARG A 271 19.04 -3.25 25.86
CA ARG A 271 19.46 -4.32 24.93
C ARG A 271 20.28 -3.76 23.76
N GLU A 272 21.54 -4.20 23.66
CA GLU A 272 22.40 -4.01 22.49
C GLU A 272 21.86 -4.76 21.28
N THR A 273 21.84 -4.14 20.09
CA THR A 273 22.00 -4.86 18.82
C THR A 273 22.69 -4.00 17.73
N PRO A 274 23.51 -4.60 16.85
CA PRO A 274 24.48 -3.91 15.99
C PRO A 274 23.95 -3.63 14.57
N ARG A 275 22.99 -2.70 14.41
CA ARG A 275 22.40 -2.38 13.09
C ARG A 275 22.22 -0.87 12.79
N LYS A 276 23.01 -0.01 13.46
CA LYS A 276 22.82 1.46 13.52
C LYS A 276 23.30 2.30 12.31
N HIS A 277 23.61 1.74 11.13
CA HIS A 277 24.34 2.53 10.10
C HIS A 277 23.47 3.29 9.07
N PHE A 278 22.20 2.95 8.81
CA PHE A 278 21.41 3.58 7.73
C PHE A 278 20.35 4.62 8.19
N GLU A 279 19.58 4.35 9.24
CA GLU A 279 18.65 5.35 9.81
C GLU A 279 19.41 6.52 10.44
N ALA A 280 20.56 6.22 11.05
CA ALA A 280 21.51 7.23 11.49
C ALA A 280 21.91 8.13 10.31
N CYS A 281 22.10 7.60 9.10
CA CYS A 281 22.55 8.41 7.97
C CYS A 281 21.52 9.48 7.57
N ALA A 282 20.22 9.16 7.49
CA ALA A 282 19.19 10.14 7.14
C ALA A 282 18.94 11.16 8.26
N ALA A 283 18.91 10.72 9.52
CA ALA A 283 18.78 11.61 10.69
C ALA A 283 20.00 12.52 10.84
N TYR A 284 21.19 11.94 10.75
CA TYR A 284 22.48 12.63 10.82
C TYR A 284 22.64 13.61 9.66
N TRP A 285 22.36 13.19 8.43
CA TRP A 285 22.44 14.09 7.28
C TRP A 285 21.45 15.26 7.41
N THR A 286 20.20 14.99 7.81
CA THR A 286 19.19 16.04 8.01
C THR A 286 19.61 17.01 9.12
N ALA A 287 20.01 16.50 10.28
CA ALA A 287 20.42 17.33 11.40
C ALA A 287 21.70 18.12 11.11
N LEU A 288 22.69 17.50 10.43
CA LEU A 288 23.95 18.14 10.05
C LEU A 288 23.74 19.25 9.00
N VAL A 289 22.94 18.99 7.97
CA VAL A 289 22.64 19.98 6.93
C VAL A 289 21.89 21.18 7.50
N LEU A 290 20.87 20.92 8.33
CA LEU A 290 20.09 21.99 8.97
C LEU A 290 20.91 22.75 10.01
N GLY A 291 21.72 22.06 10.81
CA GLY A 291 22.64 22.66 11.77
C GLY A 291 23.68 23.53 11.07
N THR A 292 24.32 23.03 10.00
CA THR A 292 25.32 23.79 9.22
C THR A 292 24.71 25.02 8.56
N ALA A 293 23.48 24.90 8.04
CA ALA A 293 22.76 26.04 7.46
C ALA A 293 22.41 27.09 8.53
N ALA A 294 21.97 26.66 9.71
CA ALA A 294 21.67 27.54 10.84
C ALA A 294 22.94 28.21 11.40
N ASP A 295 24.07 27.51 11.46
CA ASP A 295 25.36 28.05 11.89
C ASP A 295 25.88 29.13 10.94
N ARG A 296 25.75 28.94 9.62
CA ARG A 296 26.20 29.92 8.62
C ARG A 296 25.43 31.23 8.64
N VAL A 297 24.13 31.16 8.92
CA VAL A 297 23.22 32.34 8.90
C VAL A 297 23.06 32.94 10.30
N GLY A 298 23.45 32.20 11.34
CA GLY A 298 23.20 32.52 12.74
C GLY A 298 21.85 32.00 13.20
N ALA A 299 21.83 31.30 14.34
CA ALA A 299 20.65 30.60 14.85
C ALA A 299 19.42 31.52 15.04
N SER A 300 19.62 32.78 15.44
CA SER A 300 18.54 33.75 15.64
C SER A 300 17.91 34.25 14.33
N ALA A 301 18.69 34.37 13.25
CA ALA A 301 18.17 34.67 11.92
C ALA A 301 17.51 33.43 11.32
N TRP A 302 18.13 32.26 11.46
CA TRP A 302 17.57 30.99 11.01
C TRP A 302 16.18 30.70 11.60
N ARG A 303 16.00 30.86 12.92
CA ARG A 303 14.70 30.67 13.59
C ARG A 303 13.60 31.60 13.05
N ARG A 304 13.95 32.83 12.66
CA ARG A 304 13.00 33.79 12.10
C ARG A 304 12.57 33.45 10.68
N HIS A 305 13.36 32.65 9.96
CA HIS A 305 13.09 32.25 8.57
C HIS A 305 12.61 30.80 8.43
N LEU A 306 12.75 29.98 9.47
CA LEU A 306 12.22 28.62 9.51
C LEU A 306 10.76 28.62 9.98
N TYR A 307 9.82 28.62 9.01
CA TYR A 307 8.39 28.59 9.29
C TYR A 307 7.86 27.20 9.65
N ALA A 308 8.34 26.17 8.96
CA ALA A 308 7.94 24.79 9.18
C ALA A 308 9.09 23.84 8.81
N LEU A 309 9.14 22.70 9.51
CA LEU A 309 10.09 21.62 9.25
C LEU A 309 9.30 20.32 9.20
N SER A 310 9.45 19.55 8.13
CA SER A 310 8.80 18.25 7.96
C SER A 310 9.82 17.22 7.54
N GLY A 311 9.71 16.01 8.07
CA GLY A 311 10.51 14.87 7.66
C GLY A 311 9.67 13.61 7.67
N VAL A 312 10.12 12.59 6.96
CA VAL A 312 9.55 11.23 7.00
C VAL A 312 10.62 10.32 7.58
N SER A 313 10.24 9.45 8.51
CA SER A 313 11.15 8.48 9.15
C SER A 313 12.43 9.12 9.71
N GLY A 314 13.64 8.69 9.33
CA GLY A 314 14.91 9.24 9.82
C GLY A 314 15.06 10.75 9.62
N GLY A 315 14.47 11.32 8.55
CA GLY A 315 14.44 12.77 8.35
C GLY A 315 13.56 13.50 9.39
N SER A 316 12.52 12.85 9.92
CA SER A 316 11.71 13.40 11.02
C SER A 316 12.48 13.41 12.34
N LEU A 317 13.34 12.41 12.57
CA LEU A 317 14.22 12.35 13.73
C LEU A 317 15.30 13.44 13.65
N GLY A 318 15.98 13.59 12.51
CA GLY A 318 16.94 14.68 12.31
C GLY A 318 16.30 16.07 12.41
N ALA A 319 15.06 16.21 11.94
CA ALA A 319 14.27 17.42 12.11
C ALA A 319 13.95 17.71 13.60
N ALA A 320 13.59 16.69 14.37
CA ALA A 320 13.34 16.83 15.81
C ALA A 320 14.61 17.23 16.58
N VAL A 321 15.76 16.59 16.30
CA VAL A 321 17.06 16.96 16.88
C VAL A 321 17.37 18.42 16.59
N HIS A 322 17.18 18.87 15.35
CA HIS A 322 17.40 20.28 14.97
C HIS A 322 16.49 21.25 15.74
N VAL A 323 15.22 20.88 15.96
CA VAL A 323 14.30 21.71 16.75
C VAL A 323 14.72 21.80 18.22
N VAL A 324 15.21 20.71 18.81
CA VAL A 324 15.72 20.69 20.20
C VAL A 324 16.98 21.56 20.32
N GLU A 325 17.88 21.49 19.35
CA GLU A 325 19.07 22.34 19.27
C GLU A 325 18.70 23.83 19.13
N LEU A 326 17.65 24.12 18.36
CA LEU A 326 17.04 25.45 18.28
C LEU A 326 16.18 25.82 19.50
N ALA A 327 15.88 24.93 20.43
CA ALA A 327 15.14 25.26 21.65
C ALA A 327 16.09 25.58 22.81
N THR A 328 17.33 25.12 22.75
CA THR A 328 18.33 25.36 23.82
C THR A 328 18.71 26.85 23.84
N GLU A 329 18.47 27.53 24.96
CA GLU A 329 18.78 28.96 25.14
C GLU A 329 20.29 29.21 25.24
N GLY A 330 20.76 30.32 24.65
CA GLY A 330 22.18 30.71 24.66
C GLY A 330 23.06 30.04 23.60
N SER A 331 22.47 29.36 22.60
CA SER A 331 23.21 28.52 21.65
C SER A 331 24.35 29.28 20.94
N PRO A 332 25.63 28.94 21.23
CA PRO A 332 26.76 29.42 20.44
C PRO A 332 26.68 28.84 19.03
N THR A 333 27.41 29.45 18.09
CA THR A 333 27.81 28.78 16.84
C THR A 333 28.27 27.35 17.13
N ASN A 334 27.83 26.36 16.34
CA ASN A 334 28.17 24.91 16.34
C ASN A 334 26.96 23.97 16.55
N LEU A 335 25.78 24.34 16.07
CA LEU A 335 24.58 23.47 16.04
C LEU A 335 24.84 22.15 15.30
N ALA A 336 25.62 22.19 14.21
CA ALA A 336 26.02 21.00 13.46
C ALA A 336 26.81 20.01 14.33
N GLN A 337 27.73 20.52 15.15
CA GLN A 337 28.62 19.74 15.99
C GLN A 337 27.89 19.15 17.21
N ARG A 338 26.88 19.86 17.72
CA ARG A 338 26.00 19.36 18.79
C ARG A 338 25.01 18.31 18.28
N ALA A 339 24.44 18.51 17.09
CA ALA A 339 23.64 17.50 16.44
C ALA A 339 24.45 16.23 16.18
N GLU A 340 25.70 16.38 15.75
CA GLU A 340 26.65 15.28 15.61
C GLU A 340 26.94 14.60 16.96
N ALA A 341 27.23 15.36 18.03
CA ALA A 341 27.48 14.80 19.36
C ALA A 341 26.26 14.05 19.94
N MET A 342 25.05 14.62 19.82
CA MET A 342 23.79 14.00 20.24
C MET A 342 23.52 12.69 19.49
N LEU A 343 23.92 12.62 18.23
CA LEU A 343 23.76 11.42 17.41
C LEU A 343 24.95 10.45 17.56
N ALA A 344 26.11 10.93 18.03
CA ALA A 344 27.34 10.16 18.19
C ALA A 344 27.47 9.46 19.56
N GLU A 345 26.94 10.06 20.64
CA GLU A 345 26.82 9.39 21.96
C GLU A 345 25.85 8.19 21.93
N ASP A 346 25.12 8.03 20.83
CA ASP A 346 24.17 6.97 20.54
C ASP A 346 24.78 5.79 19.75
N HIS A 347 26.11 5.67 19.62
CA HIS A 347 26.79 4.54 18.94
C HIS A 347 27.10 3.35 19.84
#